data_AF-A0A7Y6XC29-F1
#
_entry.id   AF-A0A7Y6XC29-F1
#
_cell.length_a   1.000
_cell.length_b   1.000
_cell.length_c   1.000
_cell.angle_alpha   90.00
_cell.angle_beta   90.00
_cell.angle_gamma   90.00
#
_symmetry.space_group_name_H-M   'P 1'
#
loop_
_entity.id
_entity.type
_entity.pdbx_description
1 polymer ?
#
loop_
_entity_poly.entity_id
_entity_poly.type
_entity_poly.pdbx_seq_one_letter_code
_entity_poly.pdbx_strand_id
1 'polypeptide(L)'
;MAVSQPFLFLKHRKHNLDRMTLGDLVYSFFTYYAVVAYIAVGIVSFVYAVKWFENPGRMLLAMLAASVVFPFGWYLVHKNILHSRFLYKTPFTAATWKRIHFDHHQDPNDLRVLFGALANVLPTVGGVIAPIGYLIGGRSGAAAALGWAMVITCFYEFCHCIQHLNYTPKLGFLKEIKRLHLSHHYHNEQGNYGITNYFWDRLFGTFYSKAGEKPKSPTVFNLGYTAEEAKRYPWVDKLSNGTRGDDHPRRFWQGKEGQGTQPEDAPAARGEP
;
A
#
# COMPACT_ATOMS: atom_id res chain seq x y z
N MET A 1 39.77 2.91 -18.14
CA MET A 1 39.28 3.51 -16.88
C MET A 1 37.83 3.14 -16.73
N ALA A 2 37.52 2.28 -15.77
CA ALA A 2 36.15 1.82 -15.53
C ALA A 2 35.34 2.94 -14.87
N VAL A 3 34.35 3.46 -15.58
CA VAL A 3 33.34 4.32 -14.98
C VAL A 3 32.55 3.46 -14.00
N SER A 4 32.83 3.62 -12.70
CA SER A 4 31.98 3.05 -11.65
C SER A 4 30.56 3.54 -11.90
N GLN A 5 29.62 2.61 -12.12
CA GLN A 5 28.20 2.88 -12.32
C GLN A 5 27.46 2.71 -10.97
N PRO A 6 27.42 3.72 -10.08
CA PRO A 6 26.66 3.65 -8.83
C PRO A 6 25.16 3.47 -9.05
N PHE A 7 24.66 3.74 -10.27
CA PHE A 7 23.24 3.67 -10.62
C PHE A 7 22.75 2.27 -11.02
N LEU A 8 23.64 1.32 -11.32
CA LEU A 8 23.27 -0.07 -11.64
C LEU A 8 22.89 -0.88 -10.40
N PHE A 9 23.39 -0.50 -9.22
CA PHE A 9 23.13 -1.19 -7.95
C PHE A 9 21.66 -1.08 -7.49
N LEU A 10 20.95 -0.01 -7.89
CA LEU A 10 19.57 0.26 -7.48
C LEU A 10 18.51 -0.46 -8.34
N LYS A 11 18.87 -0.91 -9.55
CA LYS A 11 17.88 -1.32 -10.56
C LYS A 11 17.35 -2.76 -10.39
N HIS A 12 18.07 -3.62 -9.66
CA HIS A 12 17.78 -5.07 -9.58
C HIS A 12 17.58 -5.64 -8.18
N ARG A 13 17.69 -4.85 -7.10
CA ARG A 13 17.34 -5.36 -5.76
C ARG A 13 15.84 -5.22 -5.54
N LYS A 14 15.15 -6.37 -5.44
CA LYS A 14 13.86 -6.44 -4.74
C LYS A 14 14.10 -5.87 -3.34
N HIS A 15 13.51 -4.71 -3.05
CA HIS A 15 13.64 -4.05 -1.76
C HIS A 15 12.72 -4.78 -0.79
N ASN A 16 13.23 -5.89 -0.30
CA ASN A 16 12.54 -6.83 0.59
C ASN A 16 12.62 -6.27 2.02
N LEU A 17 11.49 -5.77 2.52
CA LEU A 17 11.36 -5.14 3.84
C LEU A 17 11.78 -6.07 4.99
N ASP A 18 11.70 -7.39 4.80
CA ASP A 18 12.12 -8.38 5.79
C ASP A 18 13.64 -8.42 6.03
N ARG A 19 14.42 -7.82 5.11
CA ARG A 19 15.88 -7.77 5.14
C ARG A 19 16.44 -6.35 5.31
N MET A 20 15.57 -5.36 5.47
CA MET A 20 15.96 -3.95 5.60
C MET A 20 16.06 -3.54 7.05
N THR A 21 17.09 -2.76 7.37
CA THR A 21 17.14 -1.98 8.62
C THR A 21 16.25 -0.74 8.52
N LEU A 22 16.01 -0.06 9.64
CA LEU A 22 15.33 1.24 9.62
C LEU A 22 16.11 2.29 8.79
N GLY A 23 17.44 2.25 8.82
CA GLY A 23 18.28 3.15 8.02
C GLY A 23 18.13 2.90 6.52
N ASP A 24 18.10 1.62 6.10
CA ASP A 24 17.82 1.25 4.71
C ASP A 24 16.44 1.75 4.28
N LEU A 25 15.42 1.59 5.14
CA LEU A 25 14.08 2.10 4.83
C LEU A 25 14.07 3.61 4.64
N VAL A 26 14.68 4.36 5.57
CA VAL A 26 14.73 5.83 5.47
C VAL A 26 15.39 6.26 4.16
N TYR A 27 16.52 5.66 3.80
CA TYR A 27 17.19 5.94 2.54
C TYR A 27 16.31 5.61 1.33
N SER A 28 15.76 4.39 1.27
CA SER A 28 14.91 3.96 0.17
C SER A 28 13.63 4.80 0.05
N PHE A 29 13.04 5.20 1.17
CA PHE A 29 11.82 6.02 1.20
C PHE A 29 12.07 7.40 0.58
N PHE A 30 13.09 8.12 1.04
CA PHE A 30 13.39 9.48 0.57
C PHE A 30 14.07 9.53 -0.80
N THR A 31 14.49 8.39 -1.36
CA THR A 31 15.00 8.27 -2.73
C THR A 31 13.98 7.68 -3.70
N TYR A 32 12.81 7.22 -3.21
CA TYR A 32 11.78 6.67 -4.08
C TYR A 32 11.08 7.78 -4.88
N TYR A 33 11.02 7.62 -6.20
CA TYR A 33 10.53 8.67 -7.12
C TYR A 33 9.13 9.20 -6.75
N ALA A 34 8.22 8.33 -6.29
CA ALA A 34 6.87 8.76 -5.94
C ALA A 34 6.87 9.62 -4.67
N VAL A 35 7.67 9.26 -3.67
CA VAL A 35 7.83 10.03 -2.43
C VAL A 35 8.45 11.39 -2.72
N VAL A 36 9.50 11.43 -3.56
CA VAL A 36 10.13 12.69 -3.99
C VAL A 36 9.11 13.59 -4.69
N ALA A 37 8.25 13.03 -5.55
CA ALA A 37 7.19 13.79 -6.20
C ALA A 37 6.11 14.27 -5.20
N TYR A 38 5.71 13.48 -4.19
CA TYR A 38 4.80 13.95 -3.13
C TYR A 38 5.39 15.13 -2.36
N ILE A 39 6.67 15.04 -1.98
CA ILE A 39 7.39 16.12 -1.31
C ILE A 39 7.43 17.37 -2.20
N ALA A 40 7.78 17.21 -3.48
CA ALA A 40 7.84 18.33 -4.43
C ALA A 40 6.47 19.00 -4.61
N VAL A 41 5.41 18.23 -4.83
CA VAL A 41 4.03 18.74 -4.91
C VAL A 41 3.63 19.42 -3.60
N GLY A 42 4.00 18.86 -2.45
CA GLY A 42 3.75 19.44 -1.14
C GLY A 42 4.40 20.81 -0.96
N ILE A 43 5.70 20.91 -1.25
CA ILE A 43 6.48 22.16 -1.19
C ILE A 43 5.88 23.21 -2.13
N VAL A 44 5.65 22.85 -3.40
CA VAL A 44 5.07 23.77 -4.39
C VAL A 44 3.69 24.26 -3.94
N SER A 45 2.86 23.36 -3.41
CA SER A 45 1.54 23.72 -2.89
C SER A 45 1.63 24.67 -1.70
N PHE A 46 2.56 24.45 -0.76
CA PHE A 46 2.77 25.39 0.35
C PHE A 46 3.32 26.75 -0.09
N VAL A 47 4.22 26.79 -1.08
CA VAL A 47 4.68 28.06 -1.68
C VAL A 47 3.49 28.83 -2.26
N TYR A 48 2.59 28.16 -2.97
CA TYR A 48 1.37 28.79 -3.49
C TYR A 48 0.37 29.17 -2.41
N ALA A 49 0.25 28.38 -1.33
CA ALA A 49 -0.60 28.70 -0.19
C ALA A 49 -0.18 30.01 0.47
N VAL A 50 1.13 30.23 0.64
CA VAL A 50 1.71 31.47 1.17
C VAL A 50 1.60 32.61 0.15
N LYS A 51 1.89 32.36 -1.13
CA LYS A 51 1.77 33.38 -2.18
C LYS A 51 0.35 33.94 -2.33
N TRP A 52 -0.65 33.09 -2.15
CA TRP A 52 -2.06 33.48 -2.20
C TRP A 52 -2.67 33.70 -0.83
N PHE A 53 -1.85 33.82 0.21
CA PHE A 53 -2.34 33.93 1.59
C PHE A 53 -3.31 35.09 1.77
N GLU A 54 -4.47 34.79 2.34
CA GLU A 54 -5.51 35.78 2.63
C GLU A 54 -5.87 35.80 4.11
N ASN A 55 -6.11 34.61 4.69
CA ASN A 55 -6.61 34.48 6.05
C ASN A 55 -6.03 33.24 6.76
N PRO A 56 -5.39 33.40 7.95
CA PRO A 56 -4.76 32.28 8.65
C PRO A 56 -5.77 31.25 9.16
N GLY A 57 -6.96 31.70 9.60
CA GLY A 57 -8.01 30.81 10.11
C GLY A 57 -8.59 29.91 9.02
N ARG A 58 -8.88 30.47 7.83
CA ARG A 58 -9.36 29.68 6.68
C ARG A 58 -8.29 28.71 6.16
N MET A 59 -7.04 29.15 6.11
CA MET A 59 -5.93 28.28 5.72
C MET A 59 -5.77 27.10 6.68
N LEU A 60 -5.77 27.37 7.98
CA LEU A 60 -5.71 26.32 9.01
C LEU A 60 -6.92 25.39 8.93
N LEU A 61 -8.13 25.94 8.76
CA LEU A 61 -9.34 25.12 8.62
C LEU A 61 -9.28 24.21 7.39
N ALA A 62 -8.73 24.68 6.27
CA ALA A 62 -8.54 23.86 5.08
C ALA A 62 -7.56 22.70 5.31
N MET A 63 -6.46 22.94 6.05
CA MET A 63 -5.53 21.88 6.45
C MET A 63 -6.16 20.89 7.43
N LEU A 64 -6.94 21.37 8.41
CA LEU A 64 -7.68 20.51 9.34
C LEU A 64 -8.73 19.66 8.63
N ALA A 65 -9.43 20.22 7.64
CA ALA A 65 -10.34 19.46 6.80
C ALA A 65 -9.61 18.33 6.07
N ALA A 66 -8.42 18.59 5.50
CA ALA A 66 -7.60 17.55 4.88
C ALA A 66 -7.17 16.46 5.89
N SER A 67 -6.85 16.82 7.14
CA SER A 67 -6.54 15.84 8.22
C SER A 67 -7.68 14.88 8.54
N VAL A 68 -8.93 15.24 8.24
CA VAL A 68 -10.11 14.39 8.47
C VAL A 68 -10.52 13.67 7.18
N VAL A 69 -10.55 14.39 6.06
CA VAL A 69 -10.99 13.85 4.76
C VAL A 69 -10.00 12.83 4.23
N PHE A 70 -8.69 13.05 4.36
CA PHE A 70 -7.69 12.11 3.89
C PHE A 70 -7.81 10.71 4.52
N PRO A 71 -7.76 10.54 5.86
CA PRO A 71 -7.88 9.21 6.46
C PRO A 71 -9.24 8.56 6.21
N PHE A 72 -10.30 9.36 6.06
CA PHE A 72 -11.62 8.84 5.68
C PHE A 72 -11.65 8.34 4.24
N GLY A 73 -11.14 9.14 3.30
CA GLY A 73 -10.99 8.76 1.91
C GLY A 73 -10.15 7.50 1.75
N TRP A 74 -9.04 7.40 2.48
CA TRP A 74 -8.24 6.18 2.55
C TRP A 74 -9.07 4.98 3.02
N TYR A 75 -9.79 5.09 4.14
CA TYR A 75 -10.65 4.01 4.63
C TYR A 75 -11.63 3.52 3.55
N LEU A 76 -12.30 4.45 2.86
CA LEU A 76 -13.23 4.12 1.78
C LEU A 76 -12.55 3.48 0.57
N VAL A 77 -11.42 4.02 0.14
CA VAL A 77 -10.65 3.49 -1.00
C VAL A 77 -10.11 2.11 -0.67
N HIS A 78 -9.49 1.93 0.50
CA HIS A 78 -8.93 0.67 0.93
C HIS A 78 -10.00 -0.42 0.98
N LYS A 79 -11.10 -0.17 1.70
CA LYS A 79 -12.20 -1.13 1.82
C LYS A 79 -12.93 -1.40 0.51
N ASN A 80 -13.32 -0.35 -0.21
CA ASN A 80 -14.30 -0.50 -1.31
C ASN A 80 -13.67 -0.56 -2.71
N ILE A 81 -12.41 -0.15 -2.87
CA ILE A 81 -11.70 -0.16 -4.16
C ILE A 81 -10.59 -1.20 -4.11
N LEU A 82 -9.67 -1.10 -3.15
CA LEU A 82 -8.50 -1.97 -3.06
C LEU A 82 -8.87 -3.42 -2.72
N HIS A 83 -9.81 -3.64 -1.79
CA HIS A 83 -10.39 -4.95 -1.47
C HIS A 83 -11.61 -5.33 -2.32
N SER A 84 -11.90 -4.59 -3.40
CA SER A 84 -13.08 -4.87 -4.22
C SER A 84 -12.94 -6.21 -4.96
N ARG A 85 -14.07 -6.92 -5.09
CA ARG A 85 -14.17 -8.13 -5.93
C ARG A 85 -14.67 -7.86 -7.35
N PHE A 86 -14.81 -6.58 -7.72
CA PHE A 86 -15.39 -6.19 -9.00
C PHE A 86 -14.31 -5.80 -10.01
N LEU A 87 -13.23 -5.17 -9.57
CA LEU A 87 -12.22 -4.63 -10.49
C LEU A 87 -11.40 -5.72 -11.21
N TYR A 88 -11.26 -6.93 -10.65
CA TYR A 88 -10.62 -8.03 -11.38
C TYR A 88 -11.51 -8.65 -12.46
N LYS A 89 -12.81 -8.34 -12.51
CA LYS A 89 -13.77 -9.02 -13.41
C LYS A 89 -13.68 -8.54 -14.86
N THR A 90 -13.07 -7.37 -15.09
CA THR A 90 -12.90 -6.79 -16.42
C THR A 90 -11.43 -6.61 -16.76
N PRO A 91 -11.01 -6.79 -18.04
CA PRO A 91 -9.62 -6.63 -18.43
C PRO A 91 -9.13 -5.17 -18.25
N PHE A 92 -10.02 -4.19 -18.37
CA PHE A 92 -9.70 -2.77 -18.27
C PHE A 92 -9.25 -2.36 -16.86
N THR A 93 -9.80 -3.01 -15.83
CA THR A 93 -9.54 -2.67 -14.42
C THR A 93 -8.65 -3.68 -13.71
N ALA A 94 -8.51 -4.90 -14.25
CA ALA A 94 -7.77 -5.98 -13.62
C ALA A 94 -6.27 -5.65 -13.40
N ALA A 95 -5.62 -5.01 -14.37
CA ALA A 95 -4.22 -4.62 -14.24
C ALA A 95 -4.01 -3.60 -13.11
N THR A 96 -4.89 -2.60 -13.04
CA THR A 96 -4.87 -1.60 -11.97
C THR A 96 -5.14 -2.26 -10.62
N TRP A 97 -6.20 -3.05 -10.48
CA TRP A 97 -6.52 -3.75 -9.23
C TRP A 97 -5.38 -4.66 -8.74
N LYS A 98 -4.79 -5.42 -9.66
CA LYS A 98 -3.62 -6.26 -9.39
C LYS A 98 -2.50 -5.43 -8.75
N ARG A 99 -2.18 -4.29 -9.36
CA ARG A 99 -1.02 -3.47 -9.00
C ARG A 99 -1.22 -2.61 -7.75
N ILE A 100 -2.43 -2.10 -7.53
CA ILE A 100 -2.69 -1.13 -6.45
C ILE A 100 -2.74 -1.76 -5.06
N HIS A 101 -3.04 -3.07 -4.96
CA HIS A 101 -3.13 -3.69 -3.65
C HIS A 101 -3.05 -5.22 -3.63
N PHE A 102 -3.59 -5.92 -4.64
CA PHE A 102 -3.53 -7.38 -4.68
C PHE A 102 -2.09 -7.91 -4.62
N ASP A 103 -1.17 -7.31 -5.39
CA ASP A 103 0.25 -7.67 -5.36
C ASP A 103 0.89 -7.42 -3.99
N HIS A 104 0.41 -6.42 -3.24
CA HIS A 104 0.87 -6.16 -1.87
C HIS A 104 0.35 -7.21 -0.88
N HIS A 105 -0.93 -7.60 -0.97
CA HIS A 105 -1.44 -8.70 -0.14
C HIS A 105 -0.76 -10.02 -0.43
N GLN A 106 -0.40 -10.24 -1.68
CA GLN A 106 0.34 -11.41 -2.06
C GLN A 106 1.78 -11.34 -1.50
N ASP A 107 2.54 -10.25 -1.72
CA ASP A 107 3.93 -10.07 -1.24
C ASP A 107 4.06 -8.80 -0.39
N PRO A 108 3.71 -8.86 0.90
CA PRO A 108 3.72 -7.68 1.77
C PRO A 108 5.12 -7.12 2.02
N ASN A 109 6.17 -7.88 1.71
CA ASN A 109 7.56 -7.47 1.92
C ASN A 109 8.16 -6.74 0.71
N ASP A 110 7.52 -6.75 -0.46
CA ASP A 110 8.04 -6.05 -1.64
C ASP A 110 7.73 -4.54 -1.56
N LEU A 111 8.74 -3.72 -1.28
CA LEU A 111 8.58 -2.27 -1.17
C LEU A 111 7.98 -1.62 -2.43
N ARG A 112 8.16 -2.24 -3.61
CA ARG A 112 7.68 -1.67 -4.88
C ARG A 112 6.16 -1.70 -5.00
N VAL A 113 5.46 -2.53 -4.24
CA VAL A 113 3.99 -2.63 -4.20
C VAL A 113 3.41 -1.93 -2.97
N LEU A 114 4.25 -1.41 -2.06
CA LEU A 114 3.79 -0.65 -0.89
C LEU A 114 3.36 0.76 -1.27
N PHE A 115 4.21 1.47 -2.01
CA PHE A 115 3.97 2.86 -2.35
C PHE A 115 2.82 3.03 -3.33
N GLY A 116 1.91 3.96 -3.03
CA GLY A 116 0.93 4.41 -3.98
C GLY A 116 1.58 4.93 -5.25
N ALA A 117 1.08 4.51 -6.41
CA ALA A 117 1.55 5.01 -7.70
C ALA A 117 1.11 6.46 -7.91
N LEU A 118 1.99 7.30 -8.48
CA LEU A 118 1.71 8.71 -8.76
C LEU A 118 0.42 8.93 -9.54
N ALA A 119 0.19 8.10 -10.57
CA ALA A 119 -0.99 8.16 -11.42
C ALA A 119 -2.31 7.91 -10.67
N ASN A 120 -2.26 7.29 -9.49
CA ASN A 120 -3.43 7.03 -8.67
C ASN A 120 -3.52 8.03 -7.52
N VAL A 121 -2.43 8.24 -6.78
CA VAL A 121 -2.42 9.08 -5.58
C VAL A 121 -2.64 10.55 -5.92
N LEU A 122 -1.89 11.12 -6.86
CA LEU A 122 -1.97 12.56 -7.13
C LEU A 122 -3.35 12.98 -7.67
N PRO A 123 -3.94 12.31 -8.67
CA PRO A 123 -5.28 12.68 -9.15
C PRO A 123 -6.36 12.44 -8.10
N THR A 124 -6.28 11.34 -7.34
CA THR A 124 -7.30 11.01 -6.33
C THR A 124 -7.26 12.02 -5.17
N VAL A 125 -6.08 12.26 -4.61
CA VAL A 125 -5.91 13.20 -3.49
C VAL A 125 -6.17 14.62 -3.96
N GLY A 126 -5.59 15.04 -5.10
CA GLY A 126 -5.79 16.37 -5.66
C GLY A 126 -7.25 16.66 -6.02
N GLY A 127 -7.93 15.71 -6.67
CA GLY A 127 -9.32 15.84 -7.10
C GLY A 127 -10.32 15.90 -5.95
N VAL A 128 -9.98 15.39 -4.76
CA VAL A 128 -10.85 15.45 -3.57
C VAL A 128 -10.46 16.61 -2.65
N ILE A 129 -9.18 16.70 -2.29
CA ILE A 129 -8.70 17.63 -1.26
C ILE A 129 -8.66 19.07 -1.76
N ALA A 130 -8.18 19.31 -2.99
CA ALA A 130 -8.00 20.68 -3.47
C ALA A 130 -9.36 21.42 -3.63
N PRO A 131 -10.44 20.82 -4.15
CA PRO A 131 -11.76 21.45 -4.18
C PRO A 131 -12.31 21.77 -2.79
N ILE A 132 -12.17 20.86 -1.82
CA ILE A 132 -12.61 21.09 -0.44
C ILE A 132 -11.84 22.27 0.17
N GLY A 133 -10.52 22.29 0.02
CA GLY A 133 -9.69 23.41 0.46
C GLY A 133 -10.07 24.73 -0.23
N TYR A 134 -10.40 24.68 -1.52
CA TYR A 134 -10.86 25.85 -2.27
C TYR A 134 -12.15 26.43 -1.71
N LEU A 135 -13.13 25.59 -1.38
CA LEU A 135 -14.39 26.02 -0.79
C LEU A 135 -14.19 26.70 0.58
N ILE A 136 -13.15 26.34 1.32
CA ILE A 136 -12.87 26.90 2.66
C ILE A 136 -12.07 28.20 2.58
N GLY A 137 -11.03 28.25 1.74
CA GLY A 137 -10.03 29.33 1.75
C GLY A 137 -9.58 29.81 0.38
N GLY A 138 -10.38 29.57 -0.67
CA GLY A 138 -10.05 29.96 -2.04
C GLY A 138 -8.75 29.30 -2.53
N ARG A 139 -7.99 30.02 -3.35
CA ARG A 139 -6.72 29.50 -3.91
C ARG A 139 -5.72 29.12 -2.82
N SER A 140 -5.63 29.92 -1.74
CA SER A 140 -4.78 29.62 -0.60
C SER A 140 -5.20 28.33 0.11
N GLY A 141 -6.51 28.19 0.40
CA GLY A 141 -7.06 27.00 1.05
C GLY A 141 -6.86 25.72 0.23
N ALA A 142 -7.06 25.78 -1.10
CA ALA A 142 -6.80 24.66 -2.00
C ALA A 142 -5.34 24.21 -1.95
N ALA A 143 -4.41 25.17 -2.05
CA ALA A 143 -2.99 24.91 -2.03
C ALA A 143 -2.49 24.44 -0.64
N ALA A 144 -3.01 25.02 0.44
CA ALA A 144 -2.67 24.61 1.81
C ALA A 144 -3.17 23.20 2.13
N ALA A 145 -4.42 22.89 1.77
CA ALA A 145 -5.00 21.57 1.97
C ALA A 145 -4.26 20.49 1.16
N LEU A 146 -3.93 20.77 -0.11
CA LEU A 146 -3.17 19.86 -0.95
C LEU A 146 -1.74 19.65 -0.43
N GLY A 147 -1.06 20.73 -0.04
CA GLY A 147 0.28 20.65 0.54
C GLY A 147 0.29 19.81 1.81
N TRP A 148 -0.69 20.03 2.69
CA TRP A 148 -0.86 19.25 3.91
C TRP A 148 -1.24 17.79 3.64
N ALA A 149 -2.08 17.52 2.65
CA ALA A 149 -2.38 16.16 2.25
C ALA A 149 -1.15 15.41 1.74
N MET A 150 -0.19 16.07 1.06
CA MET A 150 1.07 15.41 0.68
C MET A 150 1.94 15.07 1.89
N VAL A 151 1.96 15.91 2.93
CA VAL A 151 2.61 15.58 4.21
C VAL A 151 1.96 14.35 4.85
N ILE A 152 0.63 14.31 4.88
CA ILE A 152 -0.12 13.16 5.38
C ILE A 152 0.18 11.91 4.55
N THR A 153 0.19 12.01 3.22
CA THR A 153 0.56 10.90 2.32
C THR A 153 1.93 10.34 2.67
N CYS A 154 2.96 11.18 2.75
CA CYS A 154 4.30 10.74 3.11
C CYS A 154 4.34 10.06 4.50
N PHE A 155 3.65 10.63 5.49
CA PHE A 155 3.56 10.02 6.82
C PHE A 155 2.86 8.65 6.80
N TYR A 156 1.76 8.53 6.05
CA TYR A 156 1.02 7.28 5.85
C TYR A 156 1.89 6.20 5.22
N GLU A 157 2.52 6.52 4.09
CA GLU A 157 3.39 5.61 3.35
C GLU A 157 4.58 5.15 4.21
N PHE A 158 5.20 6.08 4.95
CA PHE A 158 6.34 5.74 5.83
C PHE A 158 5.91 4.82 6.98
N CYS A 159 4.76 5.11 7.61
CA CYS A 159 4.21 4.23 8.64
C CYS A 159 3.87 2.86 8.07
N HIS A 160 3.27 2.79 6.87
CA HIS A 160 2.97 1.53 6.19
C HIS A 160 4.22 0.69 5.97
N CYS A 161 5.32 1.29 5.53
CA CYS A 161 6.62 0.60 5.44
C CYS A 161 7.10 0.05 6.79
N ILE A 162 7.01 0.84 7.87
CA ILE A 162 7.40 0.39 9.22
C ILE A 162 6.58 -0.82 9.68
N GLN A 163 5.29 -0.84 9.34
CA GLN A 163 4.39 -1.94 9.72
C GLN A 163 4.84 -3.28 9.10
N HIS A 164 5.45 -3.25 7.92
CA HIS A 164 5.94 -4.43 7.19
C HIS A 164 7.42 -4.76 7.39
N LEU A 165 8.25 -3.85 7.93
CA LEU A 165 9.64 -4.17 8.24
C LEU A 165 9.77 -5.34 9.25
N ASN A 166 10.81 -6.15 9.17
CA ASN A 166 11.07 -7.22 10.16
C ASN A 166 11.74 -6.71 11.45
N TYR A 167 11.17 -5.67 12.06
CA TYR A 167 11.55 -5.17 13.38
C TYR A 167 10.31 -4.76 14.18
N THR A 168 10.37 -4.82 15.50
CA THR A 168 9.29 -4.29 16.34
C THR A 168 9.62 -2.86 16.77
N PRO A 169 8.78 -1.87 16.43
CA PRO A 169 8.98 -0.48 16.86
C PRO A 169 8.93 -0.35 18.39
N LYS A 170 9.78 0.52 18.95
CA LYS A 170 9.77 0.86 20.38
C LYS A 170 8.58 1.75 20.77
N LEU A 171 8.16 2.62 19.86
CA LEU A 171 7.05 3.54 20.11
C LEU A 171 5.72 2.78 20.14
N GLY A 172 4.98 2.89 21.24
CA GLY A 172 3.72 2.15 21.46
C GLY A 172 2.69 2.34 20.35
N PHE A 173 2.55 3.57 19.85
CA PHE A 173 1.71 3.90 18.69
C PHE A 173 2.08 3.06 17.46
N LEU A 174 3.37 3.05 17.06
CA LEU A 174 3.84 2.30 15.89
C LEU A 174 3.69 0.79 16.06
N LYS A 175 3.91 0.29 17.29
CA LYS A 175 3.72 -1.13 17.62
C LYS A 175 2.26 -1.54 17.46
N GLU A 176 1.31 -0.71 17.88
CA GLU A 176 -0.11 -1.00 17.78
C GLU A 176 -0.62 -0.97 16.34
N ILE A 177 -0.31 0.08 15.58
CA ILE A 177 -0.75 0.17 14.18
C ILE A 177 -0.16 -0.96 13.33
N LYS A 178 1.09 -1.38 13.63
CA LYS A 178 1.72 -2.54 13.02
C LYS A 178 0.97 -3.81 13.34
N ARG A 179 0.69 -4.07 14.61
CA ARG A 179 -0.02 -5.27 15.03
C ARG A 179 -1.39 -5.40 14.35
N LEU A 180 -2.15 -4.30 14.29
CA LEU A 180 -3.46 -4.24 13.64
C LEU A 180 -3.35 -4.47 12.12
N HIS A 181 -2.40 -3.82 11.45
CA HIS A 181 -2.20 -3.94 10.01
C HIS A 181 -1.67 -5.34 9.61
N LEU A 182 -0.77 -5.92 10.40
CA LEU A 182 -0.33 -7.30 10.18
C LEU A 182 -1.47 -8.30 10.42
N SER A 183 -2.38 -8.02 11.34
CA SER A 183 -3.58 -8.84 11.50
C SER A 183 -4.48 -8.78 10.25
N HIS A 184 -4.58 -7.61 9.62
CA HIS A 184 -5.30 -7.46 8.35
C HIS A 184 -4.67 -8.32 7.23
N HIS A 185 -3.33 -8.31 7.09
CA HIS A 185 -2.65 -9.09 6.05
C HIS A 185 -2.55 -10.60 6.29
N TYR A 186 -2.49 -11.03 7.56
CA TYR A 186 -2.17 -12.43 7.89
C TYR A 186 -3.30 -13.19 8.59
N HIS A 187 -4.32 -12.50 9.08
CA HIS A 187 -5.44 -13.12 9.79
C HIS A 187 -6.78 -12.91 9.10
N ASN A 188 -7.21 -11.67 8.88
CA ASN A 188 -8.48 -11.37 8.21
C ASN A 188 -8.46 -10.00 7.53
N GLU A 189 -8.49 -10.00 6.19
CA GLU A 189 -8.43 -8.82 5.35
C GLU A 189 -9.74 -8.01 5.29
N GLN A 190 -10.78 -8.46 5.99
CA GLN A 190 -12.11 -7.82 6.05
C GLN A 190 -12.31 -6.97 7.31
N GLY A 191 -11.24 -6.38 7.80
CA GLY A 191 -11.25 -5.43 8.91
C GLY A 191 -9.91 -4.72 9.05
N ASN A 192 -9.83 -3.76 9.97
CA ASN A 192 -8.60 -2.99 10.23
C ASN A 192 -8.01 -2.35 8.95
N TYR A 193 -8.84 -1.61 8.20
CA TYR A 193 -8.44 -0.92 6.96
C TYR A 193 -7.61 0.35 7.21
N GLY A 194 -7.58 0.87 8.42
CA GLY A 194 -6.71 1.97 8.82
C GLY A 194 -5.22 1.62 8.66
N ILE A 195 -4.40 2.64 8.40
CA ILE A 195 -2.93 2.51 8.40
C ILE A 195 -2.36 3.23 9.62
N THR A 196 -2.54 4.56 9.72
CA THR A 196 -1.98 5.34 10.84
C THR A 196 -2.96 5.53 11.98
N ASN A 197 -4.27 5.36 11.74
CA ASN A 197 -5.30 5.38 12.76
C ASN A 197 -6.48 4.49 12.32
N TYR A 198 -7.30 4.07 13.29
CA TYR A 198 -8.42 3.13 13.10
C TYR A 198 -9.75 3.74 13.55
N PHE A 199 -9.86 5.07 13.57
CA PHE A 199 -11.09 5.76 13.97
C PHE A 199 -12.27 5.34 13.08
N TRP A 200 -12.08 5.38 11.75
CA TRP A 200 -13.10 4.99 10.78
C TRP A 200 -13.47 3.51 10.85
N ASP A 201 -12.50 2.64 11.13
CA ASP A 201 -12.80 1.23 11.38
C ASP A 201 -13.71 1.03 12.59
N ARG A 202 -13.49 1.79 13.67
CA ARG A 202 -14.35 1.72 14.86
C ARG A 202 -15.74 2.27 14.56
N LEU A 203 -15.80 3.41 13.87
CA LEU A 203 -17.07 4.06 13.52
C LEU A 203 -17.95 3.18 12.62
N PHE A 204 -17.34 2.47 11.66
CA PHE A 204 -18.06 1.64 10.69
C PHE A 204 -18.03 0.14 11.01
N GLY A 205 -17.62 -0.25 12.22
CA GLY A 205 -17.69 -1.64 12.68
C GLY A 205 -16.76 -2.62 11.96
N THR A 206 -15.66 -2.14 11.38
CA THR A 206 -14.62 -2.98 10.74
C THR A 206 -13.37 -3.17 11.60
N PHE A 207 -13.31 -2.51 12.77
CA PHE A 207 -12.22 -2.69 13.73
C PHE A 207 -12.32 -4.03 14.46
N TYR A 208 -11.18 -4.70 14.63
CA TYR A 208 -11.06 -5.82 15.55
C TYR A 208 -9.69 -5.78 16.25
N SER A 209 -9.71 -5.89 17.58
CA SER A 209 -8.51 -5.68 18.39
C SER A 209 -7.66 -6.93 18.43
N LYS A 210 -8.24 -8.10 18.66
CA LYS A 210 -7.53 -9.38 18.75
C LYS A 210 -7.90 -10.28 17.58
N ALA A 211 -6.94 -11.10 17.13
CA ALA A 211 -7.17 -12.04 16.04
C ALA A 211 -8.41 -12.93 16.27
N GLY A 212 -8.61 -13.45 17.49
CA GLY A 212 -9.76 -14.30 17.82
C GLY A 212 -11.15 -13.65 17.68
N GLU A 213 -11.25 -12.31 17.52
CA GLU A 213 -12.53 -11.62 17.32
C GLU A 213 -13.10 -11.81 15.89
N LYS A 214 -12.27 -12.25 14.94
CA LYS A 214 -12.69 -12.61 13.58
C LYS A 214 -12.17 -13.99 13.20
N PRO A 215 -12.91 -14.77 12.38
CA PRO A 215 -12.37 -16.01 11.83
C PRO A 215 -11.16 -15.71 10.94
N LYS A 216 -10.24 -16.67 10.84
CA LYS A 216 -9.14 -16.57 9.88
C LYS A 216 -9.72 -16.62 8.46
N SER A 217 -9.40 -15.64 7.63
CA SER A 217 -9.90 -15.60 6.26
C SER A 217 -9.06 -16.50 5.34
N PRO A 218 -9.70 -17.27 4.45
CA PRO A 218 -8.98 -18.09 3.46
C PRO A 218 -8.37 -17.24 2.33
N THR A 219 -8.77 -15.96 2.23
CA THR A 219 -8.47 -15.09 1.09
C THR A 219 -7.54 -13.93 1.43
N VAL A 220 -6.90 -13.95 2.61
CA VAL A 220 -6.00 -12.85 3.06
C VAL A 220 -4.92 -12.50 2.04
N PHE A 221 -4.44 -13.46 1.26
CA PHE A 221 -3.42 -13.21 0.25
C PHE A 221 -4.01 -12.85 -1.12
N ASN A 222 -5.21 -13.32 -1.48
CA ASN A 222 -5.75 -13.20 -2.84
C ASN A 222 -6.98 -12.29 -2.96
N LEU A 223 -7.42 -11.68 -1.86
CA LEU A 223 -8.54 -10.73 -1.81
C LEU A 223 -9.84 -11.29 -2.45
N GLY A 224 -10.00 -12.61 -2.38
CA GLY A 224 -11.16 -13.29 -2.92
C GLY A 224 -11.05 -13.73 -4.37
N TYR A 225 -9.93 -13.51 -5.03
CA TYR A 225 -9.64 -14.02 -6.37
C TYR A 225 -9.14 -15.48 -6.29
N THR A 226 -10.09 -16.42 -6.16
CA THR A 226 -9.84 -17.87 -6.05
C THR A 226 -9.58 -18.51 -7.43
N ALA A 227 -9.23 -19.80 -7.49
CA ALA A 227 -9.07 -20.49 -8.79
C ALA A 227 -10.38 -20.54 -9.59
N GLU A 228 -11.54 -20.62 -8.93
CA GLU A 228 -12.85 -20.52 -9.59
C GLU A 228 -13.06 -19.15 -10.22
N GLU A 229 -12.71 -18.08 -9.51
CA GLU A 229 -12.77 -16.71 -10.06
C GLU A 229 -11.77 -16.55 -11.20
N ALA A 230 -10.58 -17.15 -11.12
CA ALA A 230 -9.58 -17.11 -12.20
C ALA A 230 -10.07 -17.82 -13.48
N LYS A 231 -10.80 -18.93 -13.35
CA LYS A 231 -11.44 -19.61 -14.50
C LYS A 231 -12.49 -18.71 -15.17
N ARG A 232 -13.24 -17.94 -14.38
CA ARG A 232 -14.32 -17.07 -14.87
C ARG A 232 -13.80 -15.72 -15.41
N TYR A 233 -12.77 -15.17 -14.78
CA TYR A 233 -12.21 -13.85 -15.05
C TYR A 233 -10.68 -13.93 -15.16
N PRO A 234 -10.13 -14.46 -16.26
CA PRO A 234 -8.73 -14.90 -16.34
C PRO A 234 -7.70 -13.76 -16.42
N TRP A 235 -8.11 -12.51 -16.28
CA TRP A 235 -7.28 -11.34 -16.59
C TRP A 235 -6.10 -11.19 -15.61
N VAL A 236 -6.35 -11.30 -14.30
CA VAL A 236 -5.31 -11.20 -13.27
C VAL A 236 -4.38 -12.42 -13.31
N ASP A 237 -4.92 -13.59 -13.63
CA ASP A 237 -4.14 -14.83 -13.78
C ASP A 237 -3.20 -14.77 -14.99
N LYS A 238 -3.68 -14.29 -16.15
CA LYS A 238 -2.85 -14.01 -17.32
C LYS A 238 -1.73 -13.02 -17.02
N LEU A 239 -2.04 -11.93 -16.29
CA LEU A 239 -1.04 -10.96 -15.82
C LEU A 239 -0.07 -11.55 -14.79
N SER A 240 -0.36 -12.73 -14.26
CA SER A 240 0.44 -13.46 -13.29
C SER A 240 1.05 -14.75 -13.86
N ASN A 241 1.16 -14.89 -15.19
CA ASN A 241 1.67 -16.08 -15.87
C ASN A 241 0.99 -17.39 -15.46
N GLY A 242 -0.32 -17.39 -15.19
CA GLY A 242 -1.03 -18.63 -14.85
C GLY A 242 -0.77 -19.15 -13.43
N THR A 243 -0.12 -18.35 -12.58
CA THR A 243 0.23 -18.77 -11.20
C THR A 243 -0.92 -18.66 -10.20
N ARG A 244 -2.14 -18.35 -10.65
CA ARG A 244 -3.32 -18.14 -9.79
C ARG A 244 -4.36 -19.24 -9.89
N GLY A 245 -4.12 -20.26 -10.71
CA GLY A 245 -5.05 -21.38 -10.93
C GLY A 245 -4.88 -22.60 -10.00
N ASP A 246 -3.91 -22.61 -9.09
CA ASP A 246 -3.53 -23.82 -8.31
C ASP A 246 -3.95 -23.79 -6.82
N ASP A 247 -4.87 -22.90 -6.45
CA ASP A 247 -5.41 -22.71 -5.08
C ASP A 247 -4.37 -22.39 -3.99
N HIS A 248 -3.08 -22.29 -4.32
CA HIS A 248 -2.04 -22.04 -3.35
C HIS A 248 -2.00 -20.54 -3.00
N PRO A 249 -2.35 -20.13 -1.77
CA PRO A 249 -2.68 -18.75 -1.47
C PRO A 249 -1.50 -17.78 -1.58
N ARG A 250 -0.26 -18.29 -1.47
CA ARG A 250 0.99 -17.50 -1.50
C ARG A 250 1.87 -17.72 -2.74
N ARG A 251 1.44 -18.52 -3.73
CA ARG A 251 2.35 -18.87 -4.83
C ARG A 251 2.46 -17.68 -5.78
N PHE A 252 3.59 -16.99 -5.75
CA PHE A 252 3.94 -16.06 -6.83
C PHE A 252 4.71 -16.73 -7.93
N TRP A 253 4.42 -16.29 -9.15
CA TRP A 253 5.39 -15.91 -10.19
C TRP A 253 6.82 -16.43 -9.96
N GLN A 254 7.09 -17.64 -10.45
CA GLN A 254 8.44 -18.07 -10.80
C GLN A 254 8.82 -17.49 -12.17
N GLY A 255 8.94 -16.17 -12.27
CA GLY A 255 9.52 -15.57 -13.48
C GLY A 255 11.02 -15.81 -13.49
N LYS A 256 11.52 -16.43 -14.57
CA LYS A 256 12.93 -16.68 -14.91
C LYS A 256 13.93 -15.77 -14.18
N GLU A 257 14.40 -16.22 -13.02
CA GLU A 257 15.68 -15.97 -12.36
C GLU A 257 15.53 -16.51 -10.93
N GLY A 258 15.69 -17.82 -10.82
CA GLY A 258 15.48 -18.56 -9.58
C GLY A 258 15.89 -20.00 -9.77
N GLN A 259 17.14 -20.22 -10.18
CA GLN A 259 17.78 -21.50 -9.88
C GLN A 259 17.82 -21.63 -8.36
N GLY A 260 16.88 -22.43 -7.86
CA GLY A 260 16.85 -22.94 -6.51
C GLY A 260 16.28 -24.34 -6.58
N THR A 261 17.15 -25.31 -6.84
CA THR A 261 16.96 -26.69 -6.38
C THR A 261 16.69 -26.62 -4.86
N GLN A 262 15.80 -27.38 -4.22
CA GLN A 262 15.21 -28.68 -4.50
C GLN A 262 13.77 -28.71 -3.93
N PRO A 263 13.03 -29.80 -4.16
CA PRO A 263 12.59 -30.59 -3.01
C PRO A 263 13.21 -31.99 -3.08
N GLU A 264 14.10 -32.28 -2.14
CA GLU A 264 14.20 -33.62 -1.58
C GLU A 264 12.80 -33.98 -1.07
N ASP A 265 12.15 -34.91 -1.75
CA ASP A 265 11.16 -35.85 -1.25
C ASP A 265 10.69 -36.71 -2.43
N ALA A 266 11.63 -37.48 -2.98
CA ALA A 266 11.28 -38.63 -3.82
C ALA A 266 10.86 -39.78 -2.88
N PRO A 267 9.77 -40.51 -3.16
CA PRO A 267 9.27 -41.54 -2.26
C PRO A 267 10.27 -42.69 -2.14
N ALA A 268 10.48 -43.14 -0.91
CA ALA A 268 11.30 -44.30 -0.57
C ALA A 268 10.80 -45.55 -1.33
N ALA A 269 11.56 -45.98 -2.34
CA ALA A 269 11.41 -47.30 -2.93
C ALA A 269 12.02 -48.32 -1.96
N ARG A 270 11.15 -49.09 -1.31
CA ARG A 270 11.50 -50.28 -0.53
C ARG A 270 11.73 -51.46 -1.47
N GLY A 271 12.78 -52.23 -1.19
CA GLY A 271 12.96 -53.66 -1.46
C GLY A 271 13.09 -54.07 -2.94
N GLU A 272 13.88 -55.07 -3.31
CA GLU A 272 14.62 -56.09 -2.57
C GLU A 272 15.55 -56.84 -3.60
N PRO A 273 16.28 -57.89 -3.21
CA PRO A 273 17.73 -58.07 -3.40
C PRO A 273 18.25 -58.29 -4.83
#